data_AF-A0A8J2E232-F1
#
_entry.id   AF-A0A8J2E232-F1
#
_cell.length_a   1.000
_cell.length_b   1.000
_cell.length_c   1.000
_cell.angle_alpha   90.00
_cell.angle_beta   90.00
_cell.angle_gamma   90.00
#
_symmetry.space_group_name_H-M   'P 1'
#
loop_
_entity.id
_entity.type
_entity.pdbx_description
1 polymer ?
#
loop_
_entity_poly.entity_id
_entity_poly.type
_entity_poly.pdbx_seq_one_letter_code
_entity_poly.pdbx_strand_id
1 'polypeptide(L)'
;MAEFFKICAMRTAICEISEENKDGKNVLFEFKHVFTKITHLSGWINSPTFETPKILGVKFLISASINNVASKVSVRVIKDDIREAVSIIKISFDGLFNSTRRVVDWKNMLLFESLIIPFDFDVCHRYIDYPKFYAHGKSPHEYTIPIICEIIWNGFVEDFY
;
A
#
# COMPACT_ATOMS: atom_id res chain seq x y z
N MET A 1 15.96 -33.84 -13.07
CA MET A 1 15.62 -32.46 -13.46
C MET A 1 15.52 -31.66 -12.18
N ALA A 2 16.56 -30.91 -11.85
CA ALA A 2 16.65 -30.12 -10.62
C ALA A 2 16.39 -28.63 -10.93
N GLU A 3 15.62 -28.02 -10.03
CA GLU A 3 15.67 -26.62 -9.60
C GLU A 3 15.46 -25.47 -10.60
N PHE A 4 14.30 -24.81 -10.47
CA PHE A 4 14.18 -23.34 -10.58
C PHE A 4 13.04 -22.83 -9.67
N PHE A 5 13.08 -23.12 -8.37
CA PHE A 5 12.31 -22.34 -7.39
C PHE A 5 13.24 -21.28 -6.80
N LYS A 6 13.47 -20.21 -7.57
CA LYS A 6 14.08 -19.00 -7.01
C LYS A 6 13.00 -18.30 -6.19
N ILE A 7 13.00 -18.61 -4.90
CA ILE A 7 12.14 -17.99 -3.90
C ILE A 7 12.50 -16.49 -3.84
N CYS A 8 11.74 -15.64 -4.53
CA CYS A 8 11.72 -14.19 -4.29
C CYS A 8 10.97 -13.91 -2.97
N ALA A 9 11.49 -14.42 -1.85
CA ALA A 9 11.03 -14.06 -0.52
C ALA A 9 11.94 -12.96 0.04
N MET A 10 11.80 -11.74 -0.49
CA MET A 10 12.23 -10.56 0.26
C MET A 10 11.05 -10.13 1.14
N ARG A 11 10.99 -10.70 2.34
CA ARG A 11 10.16 -10.18 3.44
C ARG A 11 10.97 -9.09 4.14
N THR A 12 10.91 -7.88 3.64
CA THR A 12 11.43 -6.74 4.40
C THR A 12 10.42 -5.61 4.28
N ALA A 13 9.53 -5.53 5.28
CA ALA A 13 8.89 -4.26 5.57
C ALA A 13 10.00 -3.39 6.19
N ILE A 14 10.47 -2.40 5.45
CA ILE A 14 11.34 -1.38 5.99
C ILE A 14 10.40 -0.32 6.54
N CYS A 15 10.27 -0.28 7.85
CA CYS A 15 9.57 0.78 8.55
C CYS A 15 10.57 1.93 8.73
N GLU A 16 10.60 2.85 7.77
CA GLU A 16 11.31 4.11 7.93
C GLU A 16 10.28 5.17 8.35
N ILE A 17 10.12 5.33 9.66
CA ILE A 17 9.34 6.45 10.20
C ILE A 17 10.24 7.68 10.09
N SER A 18 10.12 8.41 8.98
CA SER A 18 10.73 9.73 8.82
C SER A 18 9.79 10.78 9.40
N GLU A 19 10.22 11.41 10.49
CA GLU A 19 9.44 12.45 11.17
C GLU A 19 9.90 13.84 10.71
N GLU A 20 9.06 14.57 9.96
CA GLU A 20 9.22 16.01 9.82
C GLU A 20 8.16 16.74 10.64
N ASN A 21 8.58 17.30 11.78
CA ASN A 21 7.74 18.14 12.62
C ASN A 21 8.00 19.62 12.26
N LYS A 22 7.28 20.16 11.28
CA LYS A 22 7.44 21.57 10.91
C LYS A 22 6.57 22.52 11.75
N ASP A 23 5.44 22.05 12.30
CA ASP A 23 4.43 22.92 12.96
C ASP A 23 3.83 22.38 14.28
N GLY A 24 4.36 21.30 14.86
CA GLY A 24 3.90 20.78 16.16
C GLY A 24 2.52 20.10 16.18
N LYS A 25 1.76 20.14 15.07
CA LYS A 25 0.39 19.60 14.97
C LYS A 25 0.25 18.37 14.07
N ASN A 26 1.14 18.19 13.10
CA ASN A 26 1.03 17.12 12.12
C ASN A 26 2.13 16.08 12.33
N VAL A 27 1.76 14.81 12.30
CA VAL A 27 2.71 13.70 12.36
C VAL A 27 2.73 13.03 10.99
N LEU A 28 3.82 13.24 10.23
CA LEU A 28 4.10 12.43 9.04
C LEU A 28 4.75 11.13 9.49
N PHE A 29 4.26 10.02 8.97
CA PHE A 29 4.97 8.75 9.01
C PHE A 29 4.87 8.06 7.65
N GLU A 30 5.97 7.44 7.26
CA GLU A 30 6.10 6.67 6.03
C GLU A 30 6.12 5.18 6.36
N PHE A 31 5.36 4.40 5.60
CA PHE A 31 5.33 2.95 5.69
C PHE A 31 5.58 2.35 4.32
N LYS A 32 6.69 1.63 4.17
CA LYS A 32 7.03 0.89 2.95
C LYS A 32 6.77 -0.59 3.14
N HIS A 33 5.82 -1.13 2.37
CA HIS A 33 5.54 -2.56 2.34
C HIS A 33 5.62 -3.12 0.94
N VAL A 34 6.40 -4.19 0.80
CA VAL A 34 6.53 -4.92 -0.45
C VAL A 34 5.58 -6.11 -0.42
N PHE A 35 4.53 -6.05 -1.23
CA PHE A 35 3.67 -7.20 -1.45
C PHE A 35 4.32 -8.09 -2.51
N THR A 36 4.79 -9.27 -2.09
CA THR A 36 5.62 -10.14 -2.93
C THR A 36 4.85 -11.09 -3.85
N LYS A 37 3.55 -11.32 -3.59
CA LYS A 37 2.72 -12.25 -4.37
C LYS A 37 1.27 -11.79 -4.50
N ILE A 38 1.03 -10.63 -5.13
CA ILE A 38 -0.34 -10.25 -5.48
C ILE A 38 -0.70 -10.91 -6.81
N THR A 39 -1.79 -11.66 -6.83
CA THR A 39 -2.39 -12.24 -8.05
C THR A 39 -3.88 -11.91 -8.09
N HIS A 40 -4.50 -12.08 -9.25
CA HIS A 40 -5.96 -11.97 -9.40
C HIS A 40 -6.73 -13.00 -8.54
N LEU A 41 -6.09 -14.09 -8.12
CA LEU A 41 -6.68 -15.13 -7.28
C LEU A 41 -6.48 -14.85 -5.77
N SER A 42 -5.53 -13.99 -5.41
CA SER A 42 -5.14 -13.77 -4.02
C SER A 42 -6.15 -12.94 -3.22
N GLY A 43 -7.11 -12.29 -3.87
CA GLY A 43 -8.00 -11.33 -3.22
C GLY A 43 -7.22 -10.17 -2.58
N TRP A 44 -7.61 -9.78 -1.37
CA TRP A 44 -6.91 -8.77 -0.59
C TRP A 44 -5.73 -9.37 0.18
N ILE A 45 -4.53 -8.84 -0.06
CA ILE A 45 -3.34 -9.17 0.72
C ILE A 45 -3.12 -8.07 1.74
N ASN A 46 -2.85 -8.46 2.99
CA ASN A 46 -2.69 -7.56 4.11
C ASN A 46 -1.20 -7.40 4.47
N SER A 47 -0.79 -6.18 4.83
CA SER A 47 0.46 -5.94 5.53
C SER A 47 0.39 -6.48 6.96
N PRO A 48 1.52 -6.56 7.69
CA PRO A 48 1.47 -6.58 9.14
C PRO A 48 0.76 -5.33 9.67
N THR A 49 0.07 -5.48 10.79
CA THR A 49 -0.43 -4.35 11.57
C THR A 49 0.74 -3.59 12.17
N PHE A 50 0.66 -2.27 12.22
CA PHE A 50 1.70 -1.42 12.80
C PHE A 50 1.09 -0.29 13.64
N GLU A 51 1.89 0.21 14.58
CA GLU A 51 1.54 1.30 15.49
C GLU A 51 2.60 2.41 15.38
N THR A 52 2.23 3.63 15.76
CA THR A 52 3.18 4.74 15.82
C THR A 52 3.31 5.25 17.25
N PRO A 53 4.51 5.66 17.71
CA PRO A 53 4.69 6.14 19.09
C PRO A 53 3.87 7.39 19.44
N LYS A 54 3.49 8.21 18.45
CA LYS A 54 2.76 9.48 18.66
C LYS A 54 1.24 9.35 18.57
N ILE A 55 0.73 8.26 17.99
CA ILE A 55 -0.71 7.98 17.90
C ILE A 55 -0.99 6.75 18.75
N LEU A 56 -0.98 6.96 20.07
CA LEU A 56 -1.13 5.87 21.04
C LEU A 56 -2.47 5.17 20.89
N GLY A 57 -2.42 3.84 20.80
CA GLY A 57 -3.61 2.99 20.77
C GLY A 57 -4.31 2.92 19.41
N VAL A 58 -3.75 3.52 18.36
CA VAL A 58 -4.27 3.36 16.98
C VAL A 58 -3.34 2.46 16.19
N LYS A 59 -3.89 1.35 15.71
CA LYS A 59 -3.21 0.41 14.83
C LYS A 59 -3.64 0.63 13.39
N PHE A 60 -2.66 0.52 12.50
CA PHE A 60 -2.87 0.65 11.07
C PHE A 60 -2.60 -0.66 10.34
N LEU A 61 -3.33 -0.86 9.26
CA LEU A 61 -3.21 -2.00 8.36
C LEU A 61 -3.38 -1.52 6.92
N ILE A 62 -2.49 -1.94 6.03
CA ILE A 62 -2.62 -1.64 4.60
C ILE A 62 -2.92 -2.94 3.88
N SER A 63 -3.90 -2.93 2.99
CA SER A 63 -4.15 -4.07 2.11
C SER A 63 -4.12 -3.66 0.64
N ALA A 64 -3.71 -4.59 -0.21
CA ALA A 64 -3.68 -4.40 -1.65
C ALA A 64 -4.39 -5.56 -2.37
N SER A 65 -5.04 -5.25 -3.50
CA SER A 65 -5.62 -6.27 -4.39
C SER A 65 -5.44 -5.83 -5.85
N ILE A 66 -5.19 -6.79 -6.75
CA ILE A 66 -5.07 -6.50 -8.18
C ILE A 66 -6.44 -6.58 -8.84
N ASN A 67 -6.72 -5.60 -9.70
CA ASN A 67 -7.89 -5.60 -10.56
C ASN A 67 -7.59 -6.35 -11.87
N ASN A 68 -8.47 -7.29 -12.21
CA ASN A 68 -8.31 -8.27 -13.28
C ASN A 68 -8.16 -7.68 -14.69
N VAL A 69 -8.48 -6.40 -14.90
CA VAL A 69 -8.70 -5.85 -16.24
C VAL A 69 -7.54 -4.95 -16.74
N ALA A 70 -6.64 -4.45 -15.88
CA ALA A 70 -5.83 -3.28 -16.30
C ALA A 70 -4.46 -3.04 -15.63
N SER A 71 -3.78 -4.04 -15.05
CA SER A 71 -2.53 -3.79 -14.27
C SER A 71 -2.73 -2.68 -13.22
N LYS A 72 -3.91 -2.70 -12.60
CA LYS A 72 -4.31 -1.74 -11.57
C LYS A 72 -4.34 -2.45 -10.24
N VAL A 73 -3.96 -1.73 -9.19
CA VAL A 73 -4.06 -2.18 -7.81
C VAL A 73 -5.01 -1.27 -7.04
N SER A 74 -5.86 -1.88 -6.23
CA SER A 74 -6.62 -1.17 -5.22
C SER A 74 -5.90 -1.32 -3.89
N VAL A 75 -5.70 -0.19 -3.20
CA VAL A 75 -5.06 -0.14 -1.89
C VAL A 75 -6.08 0.36 -0.89
N ARG A 76 -6.19 -0.30 0.26
CA ARG A 76 -6.97 0.22 1.38
C ARG A 76 -6.06 0.46 2.58
N VAL A 77 -6.29 1.58 3.25
CA VAL A 77 -5.64 1.93 4.51
C VAL A 77 -6.69 1.84 5.59
N ILE A 78 -6.45 0.99 6.58
CA ILE A 78 -7.38 0.69 7.66
C ILE A 78 -6.72 1.15 8.96
N LYS A 79 -7.49 1.85 9.79
CA LYS A 79 -7.21 2.02 11.21
C LYS A 79 -8.24 1.24 12.03
N ASP A 80 -7.81 0.70 13.17
CA ASP A 80 -8.67 -0.09 14.06
C ASP A 80 -9.60 0.77 14.93
N ASP A 81 -9.22 2.02 15.20
CA ASP A 81 -10.02 2.99 15.92
C ASP A 81 -11.22 3.46 15.08
N ILE A 82 -12.41 3.57 15.68
CA ILE A 82 -13.64 3.99 14.98
C ILE A 82 -13.88 5.51 14.99
N ARG A 83 -13.17 6.27 15.83
CA ARG A 83 -13.30 7.73 15.94
C ARG A 83 -12.95 8.39 14.63
N GLU A 84 -13.66 9.44 14.25
CA GLU A 84 -13.36 10.16 13.01
C GLU A 84 -12.01 10.87 13.12
N ALA A 85 -11.14 10.69 12.13
CA ALA A 85 -9.82 11.29 12.10
C ALA A 85 -9.62 12.20 10.90
N VAL A 86 -8.78 13.22 11.10
CA VAL A 86 -8.31 14.13 10.06
C VAL A 86 -6.91 13.68 9.65
N SER A 87 -6.72 13.39 8.37
CA SER A 87 -5.42 12.95 7.85
C SER A 87 -5.25 13.27 6.36
N ILE A 88 -4.01 13.30 5.91
CA ILE A 88 -3.66 13.24 4.48
C ILE A 88 -2.96 11.92 4.25
N ILE A 89 -3.49 11.09 3.35
CA ILE A 89 -2.90 9.81 2.99
C ILE A 89 -2.37 9.89 1.57
N LYS A 90 -1.12 9.49 1.38
CA LYS A 90 -0.48 9.38 0.06
C LYS A 90 -0.08 7.94 -0.20
N ILE A 91 -0.34 7.47 -1.42
CA ILE A 91 0.08 6.16 -1.91
C ILE A 91 0.99 6.35 -3.11
N SER A 92 2.16 5.72 -3.07
CA SER A 92 3.15 5.74 -4.15
C SER A 92 3.77 4.35 -4.34
N PHE A 93 4.39 4.15 -5.50
CA PHE A 93 5.20 2.96 -5.78
C PHE A 93 6.65 3.40 -5.95
N ASP A 94 7.54 3.04 -5.00
CA ASP A 94 8.99 3.32 -5.01
C ASP A 94 9.36 4.72 -5.56
N GLY A 95 8.73 5.77 -5.01
CA GLY A 95 8.96 7.16 -5.39
C GLY A 95 8.12 7.69 -6.56
N LEU A 96 7.40 6.83 -7.30
CA LEU A 96 6.42 7.24 -8.30
C LEU A 96 5.07 7.48 -7.63
N PHE A 97 4.75 8.76 -7.46
CA PHE A 97 3.52 9.21 -6.84
C PHE A 97 2.29 8.76 -7.65
N ASN A 98 1.31 8.18 -6.96
CA ASN A 98 0.09 7.69 -7.61
C ASN A 98 -1.16 8.42 -7.13
N SER A 99 -1.31 8.62 -5.81
CA SER A 99 -2.52 9.23 -5.27
C SER A 99 -2.27 9.94 -3.94
N THR A 100 -3.01 11.01 -3.69
CA THR A 100 -3.12 11.66 -2.39
C THR A 100 -4.57 12.00 -2.11
N ARG A 101 -4.99 11.79 -0.87
CA ARG A 101 -6.32 12.12 -0.39
C ARG A 101 -6.23 12.78 0.97
N ARG A 102 -6.78 13.99 1.09
CA ARG A 102 -7.12 14.58 2.39
C ARG A 102 -8.48 14.06 2.83
N VAL A 103 -8.58 13.62 4.07
CA VAL A 103 -9.81 13.07 4.66
C VAL A 103 -10.04 13.75 6.00
N VAL A 104 -11.28 14.19 6.24
CA VAL A 104 -11.67 14.96 7.44
C VAL A 104 -12.64 14.20 8.35
N ASP A 105 -12.96 12.96 7.99
CA ASP A 105 -13.97 12.09 8.62
C ASP A 105 -13.55 10.61 8.52
N TRP A 106 -12.25 10.33 8.57
CA TRP A 106 -11.76 8.95 8.39
C TRP A 106 -12.16 8.08 9.58
N LYS A 107 -13.14 7.18 9.36
CA LYS A 107 -13.61 6.22 10.39
C LYS A 107 -12.71 5.01 10.51
N ASN A 108 -12.82 4.03 9.64
CA ASN A 108 -11.99 2.82 9.70
C ASN A 108 -11.14 2.65 8.46
N MET A 109 -11.72 2.78 7.27
CA MET A 109 -11.10 2.33 6.03
C MET A 109 -11.18 3.40 4.95
N LEU A 110 -10.05 3.59 4.27
CA LEU A 110 -9.93 4.44 3.11
C LEU A 110 -9.46 3.63 1.91
N LEU A 111 -10.26 3.66 0.85
CA LEU A 111 -10.02 2.92 -0.38
C LEU A 111 -9.46 3.83 -1.48
N PHE A 112 -8.33 3.43 -2.03
CA PHE A 112 -7.69 3.98 -3.22
C PHE A 112 -7.86 2.97 -4.35
N GLU A 113 -8.84 3.20 -5.21
CA GLU A 113 -9.14 2.31 -6.31
C GLU A 113 -8.27 2.60 -7.53
N SER A 114 -8.00 1.57 -8.31
CA SER A 114 -7.51 1.72 -9.69
C SER A 114 -6.15 2.42 -9.83
N LEU A 115 -5.25 2.29 -8.85
CA LEU A 115 -3.89 2.82 -8.93
C LEU A 115 -3.12 2.08 -10.01
N ILE A 116 -2.42 2.82 -10.88
CA ILE A 116 -1.74 2.25 -12.04
C ILE A 116 -0.37 1.75 -11.59
N ILE A 117 -0.11 0.46 -11.77
CA ILE A 117 1.20 -0.14 -11.52
C ILE A 117 2.15 0.34 -12.64
N PRO A 118 3.25 1.03 -12.32
CA PRO A 118 4.23 1.41 -13.35
C PRO A 118 4.85 0.16 -13.99
N PHE A 119 5.07 0.22 -15.31
CA PHE A 119 5.55 -0.95 -16.08
C PHE A 119 6.85 -1.58 -15.54
N ASP A 120 7.75 -0.77 -14.97
CA ASP A 120 9.06 -1.24 -14.49
C ASP A 120 9.03 -1.92 -13.12
N PHE A 121 7.87 -1.94 -12.45
CA PHE A 121 7.71 -2.46 -11.08
C PHE A 121 7.29 -3.92 -11.05
N ASP A 122 6.86 -4.44 -12.19
CA ASP A 122 6.60 -5.85 -12.36
C ASP A 122 7.93 -6.59 -12.61
N VAL A 123 8.54 -7.09 -11.53
CA VAL A 123 9.80 -7.86 -11.62
C VAL A 123 9.66 -9.06 -12.57
N CYS A 124 8.45 -9.61 -12.73
CA CYS A 124 8.19 -10.72 -13.65
C CYS A 124 8.20 -10.30 -15.12
N HIS A 125 7.91 -9.03 -15.45
CA HIS A 125 8.02 -8.50 -16.81
C HIS A 125 9.48 -8.40 -17.29
N ARG A 126 10.43 -8.17 -16.37
CA ARG A 126 11.85 -8.01 -16.74
C ARG A 126 12.53 -9.30 -17.22
N TYR A 127 11.93 -10.45 -16.96
CA TYR A 127 12.57 -11.74 -17.24
C TYR A 127 11.97 -12.50 -18.41
N ILE A 128 10.88 -12.02 -19.01
CA ILE A 128 10.18 -12.79 -20.03
C ILE A 128 9.70 -11.86 -21.14
N ASP A 129 10.20 -12.12 -22.36
CA ASP A 129 9.62 -11.68 -23.63
C ASP A 129 8.19 -12.24 -23.78
N TYR A 130 7.27 -11.93 -22.87
CA TYR A 130 5.89 -12.40 -22.92
C TYR A 130 5.16 -11.53 -23.94
N PRO A 131 4.79 -12.06 -25.11
CA PRO A 131 4.05 -11.30 -26.10
C PRO A 131 2.66 -11.04 -25.54
N LYS A 132 2.31 -9.76 -25.41
CA LYS A 132 0.93 -9.26 -25.25
C LYS A 132 0.13 -9.99 -24.17
N PHE A 133 0.13 -9.41 -22.97
CA PHE A 133 -0.78 -9.74 -21.87
C PHE A 133 -2.22 -9.93 -22.41
N TYR A 134 -2.65 -11.18 -22.58
CA TYR A 134 -4.02 -11.48 -22.97
C TYR A 134 -4.89 -11.30 -21.73
N ALA A 135 -5.70 -10.24 -21.71
CA ALA A 135 -6.68 -9.93 -20.66
C ALA A 135 -7.72 -11.04 -20.39
N HIS A 136 -7.65 -12.17 -21.12
CA HIS A 136 -8.56 -13.30 -21.03
C HIS A 136 -7.88 -14.63 -20.60
N GLY A 137 -6.59 -14.61 -20.24
CA GLY A 137 -5.87 -15.81 -19.80
C GLY A 137 -5.83 -15.97 -18.28
N LYS A 138 -6.21 -17.15 -17.78
CA LYS A 138 -6.08 -17.62 -16.38
C LYS A 138 -4.61 -17.84 -15.95
N SER A 139 -3.68 -17.02 -16.41
CA SER A 139 -2.29 -17.13 -15.95
C SER A 139 -2.16 -16.34 -14.65
N PRO A 140 -1.82 -16.96 -13.50
CA PRO A 140 -1.59 -16.24 -12.26
C PRO A 140 -0.26 -15.52 -12.38
N HIS A 141 -0.28 -14.37 -13.08
CA HIS A 141 0.85 -13.45 -13.06
C HIS A 141 1.05 -12.99 -11.61
N GLU A 142 2.21 -13.33 -11.05
CA GLU A 142 2.59 -12.92 -9.71
C GLU A 142 3.25 -11.56 -9.78
N TYR A 143 2.66 -10.58 -9.11
CA TYR A 143 3.24 -9.24 -9.00
C TYR A 143 3.97 -9.09 -7.67
N THR A 144 5.18 -8.52 -7.74
CA THR A 144 5.91 -8.00 -6.56
C THR A 144 5.88 -6.48 -6.62
N ILE A 145 5.05 -5.85 -5.78
CA ILE A 145 4.81 -4.40 -5.85
C ILE A 145 5.20 -3.75 -4.51
N PRO A 146 6.23 -2.88 -4.47
CA PRO A 146 6.51 -2.03 -3.33
C PRO A 146 5.47 -0.91 -3.25
N ILE A 147 4.64 -0.92 -2.21
CA ILE A 147 3.68 0.13 -1.92
C ILE A 147 4.21 0.94 -0.75
N ILE A 148 4.34 2.24 -0.97
CA ILE A 148 4.67 3.22 0.07
C ILE A 148 3.38 3.95 0.42
N CYS A 149 3.04 3.94 1.70
CA CYS A 149 1.93 4.68 2.27
C CYS A 149 2.48 5.72 3.23
N GLU A 150 2.26 6.99 2.92
CA GLU A 150 2.53 8.10 3.82
C GLU A 150 1.22 8.54 4.46
N ILE A 151 1.19 8.66 5.78
CA ILE A 151 0.05 9.20 6.51
C ILE A 151 0.54 10.42 7.27
N ILE A 152 -0.04 11.57 6.93
CA ILE A 152 0.08 12.80 7.69
C ILE A 152 -1.14 12.85 8.60
N TRP A 153 -0.95 12.50 9.86
CA TRP A 153 -2.00 12.48 10.88
C TRP A 153 -2.14 13.86 11.51
N ASN A 154 -3.37 14.38 11.54
CA ASN A 154 -3.66 15.69 12.11
C ASN A 154 -4.44 15.61 13.43
N GLY A 155 -4.96 14.43 13.81
CA GLY A 155 -5.75 14.25 15.04
C GLY A 155 -7.12 13.61 14.80
N PHE A 156 -7.86 13.41 15.88
CA PHE A 156 -9.29 13.09 15.80
C PHE A 156 -10.10 14.36 15.56
N VAL A 157 -11.27 14.22 14.94
CA VAL A 157 -12.18 15.35 14.70
C VAL A 157 -12.54 16.07 15.99
N GLU A 158 -12.70 15.32 17.09
CA GLU A 158 -12.99 15.84 18.43
C GLU A 158 -11.89 16.75 18.98
N ASP A 159 -10.64 16.60 18.54
CA ASP A 159 -9.51 17.43 19.02
C ASP A 159 -9.58 18.88 18.47
N PHE A 160 -10.48 19.14 17.52
CA PHE A 160 -10.63 20.45 16.85
C PHE A 160 -11.84 21.27 17.32
N TYR A 161 -12.66 20.73 18.22
CA TYR A 161 -13.87 21.37 18.77
C TYR A 161 -13.72 21.61 20.27
#